data_AF-A0A938NAC0-F1
#
_entry.id   AF-A0A938NAC0-F1
#
_cell.length_a   1.000
_cell.length_b   1.000
_cell.length_c   1.000
_cell.angle_alpha   90.00
_cell.angle_beta   90.00
_cell.angle_gamma   90.00
#
_symmetry.space_group_name_H-M   'P 1'
#
loop_
_entity.id
_entity.type
_entity.pdbx_description
1 polymer ?
#
loop_
_entity_poly.entity_id
_entity_poly.type
_entity_poly.pdbx_seq_one_letter_code
_entity_poly.pdbx_strand_id
1 'polypeptide(L)'
;MNRLCLFGSLTAALCAASTALAQDECASAPSLVSGVASAFDTAAATASAGPAVTDAQCAGTYLNWVNTQQDVWFKWVAPSASGTIDITTCLSGSYDTSIVLYEGACASLTQVGCNGDAANSGGCQAYHSEMLGFVVNPGSTYYVRIGGYNGAVGTGALTLTFTAGGAGCGTPGACNVVHATPGCDDVTCCNLVCNLLPSCCDTGWDQSCVDIAIPECGFYNCAPVGPANNCATNPTNIPGDGTYAFDTTGATMDGPDHDGGTCSSGNDFFYNDVWWKFVAPANGVMTASSCGLTPYDNKFALYNLGATPAGFDYNNLAAALVACNDDGNQC
;
A
#
# COMPACT_ATOMS: atom_id res chain seq x y z
N MET A 1 -22.95 -11.38 40.48
CA MET A 1 -22.60 -11.54 41.91
C MET A 1 -22.58 -10.15 42.55
N ASN A 2 -23.33 -10.02 43.65
CA ASN A 2 -23.83 -8.84 44.35
C ASN A 2 -23.08 -7.50 44.20
N ARG A 3 -23.83 -6.46 43.79
CA ARG A 3 -23.60 -5.07 44.20
C ARG A 3 -24.78 -4.60 45.05
N LEU A 4 -24.43 -4.09 46.23
CA LEU A 4 -25.31 -3.62 47.29
C LEU A 4 -26.08 -2.38 46.83
N CYS A 5 -27.40 -2.48 46.63
CA CYS A 5 -28.27 -1.31 46.48
C CYS A 5 -28.59 -0.76 47.87
N LEU A 6 -28.08 0.43 48.20
CA LEU A 6 -28.41 1.13 49.43
C LEU A 6 -29.82 1.74 49.31
N PHE A 7 -30.77 1.26 50.11
CA PHE A 7 -32.14 1.80 50.13
C PHE A 7 -32.22 3.02 51.05
N GLY A 8 -32.35 4.20 50.45
CA GLY A 8 -32.65 5.45 51.15
C GLY A 8 -33.42 6.39 50.25
N SER A 9 -34.69 6.65 50.60
CA SER A 9 -35.59 7.71 50.13
C SER A 9 -35.73 7.93 48.62
N LEU A 10 -36.92 7.57 48.10
CA LEU A 10 -37.59 8.01 46.88
C LEU A 10 -36.89 9.07 46.00
N THR A 11 -35.79 8.68 45.34
CA THR A 11 -35.36 9.24 44.07
C THR A 11 -35.39 8.09 43.08
N ALA A 12 -36.18 8.25 42.01
CA ALA A 12 -36.04 7.38 40.86
C ALA A 12 -34.57 7.46 40.42
N ALA A 13 -33.82 6.38 40.63
CA ALA A 13 -32.54 6.22 39.97
C ALA A 13 -32.86 6.12 38.48
N LEU A 14 -32.84 7.26 37.79
CA LEU A 14 -32.62 7.31 36.36
C LEU A 14 -31.24 6.64 36.17
N CYS A 15 -31.25 5.35 35.90
CA CYS A 15 -30.16 4.75 35.16
C CYS A 15 -30.21 5.42 33.79
N ALA A 16 -29.55 6.57 33.66
CA ALA A 16 -29.32 7.19 32.37
C ALA A 16 -28.41 6.22 31.61
N ALA A 17 -29.01 5.25 30.92
CA ALA A 17 -28.38 4.68 29.77
C ALA A 17 -28.12 5.87 28.85
N SER A 18 -26.84 6.21 28.63
CA SER A 18 -26.49 7.06 27.51
C SER A 18 -27.22 6.48 26.30
N THR A 19 -28.05 7.27 25.65
CA THR A 19 -28.63 6.86 24.37
C THR A 19 -27.45 6.60 23.46
N ALA A 20 -27.15 5.33 23.17
CA ALA A 20 -26.06 4.95 22.28
C ALA A 20 -26.22 5.73 20.97
N LEU A 21 -25.14 6.36 20.51
CA LEU A 21 -25.15 7.03 19.21
C LEU A 21 -25.44 5.97 18.13
N ALA A 22 -26.12 6.36 17.04
CA ALA A 22 -26.35 5.43 15.93
C ALA A 22 -25.03 4.87 15.37
N GLN A 23 -23.97 5.66 15.45
CA GLN A 23 -22.62 5.29 15.01
C GLN A 23 -21.79 4.60 16.10
N ASP A 24 -22.31 4.39 17.30
CA ASP A 24 -21.50 3.90 18.44
C ASP A 24 -20.99 2.47 18.21
N GLU A 25 -21.80 1.62 17.58
CA GLU A 25 -21.49 0.21 17.41
C GLU A 25 -21.62 -0.23 15.95
N CYS A 26 -20.80 -1.20 15.53
CA CYS A 26 -20.84 -1.77 14.19
C CYS A 26 -22.26 -2.20 13.75
N ALA A 27 -23.02 -2.78 14.68
CA ALA A 27 -24.37 -3.30 14.40
C ALA A 27 -25.37 -2.21 13.99
N SER A 28 -25.20 -0.99 14.51
CA SER A 28 -26.06 0.16 14.20
C SER A 28 -25.43 1.13 13.20
N ALA A 29 -24.19 0.86 12.74
CA ALA A 29 -23.43 1.72 11.84
C ALA A 29 -24.30 2.23 10.66
N PRO A 30 -24.44 3.56 10.50
CA PRO A 30 -25.15 4.13 9.36
C PRO A 30 -24.41 3.88 8.06
N SER A 31 -25.19 3.80 6.97
CA SER A 31 -24.66 3.60 5.63
C SER A 31 -24.09 4.89 5.06
N LEU A 32 -22.86 4.83 4.54
CA LEU A 32 -22.23 5.92 3.79
C LEU A 32 -22.83 6.03 2.39
N VAL A 33 -22.84 7.27 1.88
CA VAL A 33 -23.15 7.58 0.48
C VAL A 33 -21.86 8.06 -0.17
N SER A 34 -21.49 7.44 -1.29
CA SER A 34 -20.26 7.79 -2.01
C SER A 34 -20.23 9.28 -2.38
N GLY A 35 -19.10 9.94 -2.09
CA GLY A 35 -18.86 11.36 -2.34
C GLY A 35 -19.57 12.32 -1.39
N VAL A 36 -20.26 11.83 -0.35
CA VAL A 36 -21.00 12.66 0.61
C VAL A 36 -20.35 12.58 1.99
N ALA A 37 -19.93 13.73 2.51
CA ALA A 37 -19.37 13.85 3.85
C ALA A 37 -20.42 13.49 4.93
N SER A 38 -20.08 12.55 5.79
CA SER A 38 -20.91 12.10 6.92
C SER A 38 -20.31 12.59 8.24
N ALA A 39 -21.03 13.45 8.94
CA ALA A 39 -20.57 14.00 10.21
C ALA A 39 -20.56 12.94 11.33
N PHE A 40 -19.59 13.05 12.23
CA PHE A 40 -19.47 12.21 13.42
C PHE A 40 -18.96 13.01 14.62
N ASP A 41 -19.15 12.45 15.82
CA ASP A 41 -18.58 12.92 17.08
C ASP A 41 -18.20 11.72 17.95
N THR A 42 -16.91 11.54 18.19
CA THR A 42 -16.41 10.45 19.05
C THR A 42 -16.45 10.78 20.53
N ALA A 43 -16.63 12.04 20.93
CA ALA A 43 -16.62 12.44 22.35
C ALA A 43 -17.87 12.00 23.12
N ALA A 44 -18.94 11.63 22.41
CA ALA A 44 -20.17 11.10 22.98
C ALA A 44 -20.33 9.58 22.76
N ALA A 45 -19.35 8.95 22.12
CA ALA A 45 -19.32 7.52 21.87
C ALA A 45 -18.74 6.75 23.07
N THR A 46 -18.78 5.43 22.99
CA THR A 46 -18.11 4.53 23.91
C THR A 46 -17.00 3.75 23.20
N ALA A 47 -16.19 3.02 23.95
CA ALA A 47 -15.21 2.12 23.36
C ALA A 47 -15.90 0.82 22.95
N SER A 48 -15.96 0.56 21.64
CA SER A 48 -16.66 -0.59 21.08
C SER A 48 -15.94 -1.90 21.39
N ALA A 49 -16.72 -2.94 21.64
CA ALA A 49 -16.25 -4.33 21.76
C ALA A 49 -15.93 -4.92 20.37
N GLY A 50 -14.93 -4.36 19.69
CA GLY A 50 -14.46 -4.81 18.38
C GLY A 50 -13.27 -5.77 18.47
N PRO A 51 -12.83 -6.35 17.33
CA PRO A 51 -11.54 -7.04 17.28
C PRO A 51 -10.39 -6.11 17.70
N ALA A 52 -9.30 -6.70 18.17
CA ALA A 52 -8.10 -5.95 18.46
C ALA A 52 -7.60 -5.25 17.18
N VAL A 53 -7.38 -3.95 17.27
CA VAL A 53 -6.79 -3.16 16.18
C VAL A 53 -5.30 -3.43 16.12
N THR A 54 -4.75 -3.50 14.90
CA THR A 54 -3.31 -3.69 14.68
C THR A 54 -2.78 -2.71 13.63
N ASP A 55 -1.59 -2.18 13.88
CA ASP A 55 -0.91 -1.26 12.96
C ASP A 55 -0.20 -2.00 11.80
N ALA A 56 -0.24 -3.33 11.76
CA ALA A 56 0.52 -4.13 10.79
C ALA A 56 0.19 -3.80 9.32
N GLN A 57 -1.04 -3.35 9.04
CA GLN A 57 -1.51 -3.00 7.69
C GLN A 57 -1.26 -1.53 7.33
N CYS A 58 -0.72 -0.72 8.25
CA CYS A 58 -0.48 0.71 8.05
C CYS A 58 0.72 1.20 8.89
N ALA A 59 1.77 0.39 8.96
CA ALA A 59 2.97 0.70 9.72
C ALA A 59 3.57 2.04 9.25
N GLY A 60 3.97 2.89 10.20
CA GLY A 60 4.52 4.21 9.89
C GLY A 60 3.47 5.31 9.67
N THR A 61 2.18 4.99 9.70
CA THR A 61 1.08 5.99 9.65
C THR A 61 0.62 6.42 11.05
N TYR A 62 1.34 6.07 12.11
CA TYR A 62 1.05 6.51 13.49
C TYR A 62 -0.38 6.21 13.99
N LEU A 63 -0.98 5.07 13.62
CA LEU A 63 -2.35 4.70 14.02
C LEU A 63 -2.59 4.75 15.55
N ASN A 64 -1.65 4.26 16.36
CA ASN A 64 -1.64 4.33 17.84
C ASN A 64 -3.02 4.15 18.50
N TRP A 65 -3.73 3.11 18.08
CA TRP A 65 -5.07 2.80 18.58
C TRP A 65 -5.00 2.24 20.00
N VAL A 66 -5.74 2.83 20.94
CA VAL A 66 -5.87 2.30 22.31
C VAL A 66 -7.23 1.61 22.48
N ASN A 67 -7.26 0.42 23.09
CA ASN A 67 -8.47 -0.39 23.19
C ASN A 67 -9.61 0.22 24.04
N THR A 68 -9.31 1.29 24.80
CA THR A 68 -10.29 2.04 25.59
C THR A 68 -10.73 3.35 24.92
N GLN A 69 -10.28 3.65 23.70
CA GLN A 69 -10.71 4.88 23.03
C GLN A 69 -12.16 4.79 22.58
N GLN A 70 -12.82 5.94 22.62
CA GLN A 70 -14.16 6.09 22.07
C GLN A 70 -14.07 6.08 20.55
N ASP A 71 -15.02 5.43 19.91
CA ASP A 71 -14.99 5.20 18.49
C ASP A 71 -16.38 5.20 17.87
N VAL A 72 -16.42 5.47 16.58
CA VAL A 72 -17.65 5.49 15.79
C VAL A 72 -17.48 4.62 14.55
N TRP A 73 -18.61 4.10 14.06
CA TRP A 73 -18.68 3.16 12.97
C TRP A 73 -19.58 3.68 11.87
N PHE A 74 -19.14 3.45 10.64
CA PHE A 74 -19.91 3.60 9.42
C PHE A 74 -19.80 2.32 8.60
N LYS A 75 -20.77 2.08 7.72
CA LYS A 75 -20.70 0.97 6.78
C LYS A 75 -20.97 1.41 5.36
N TRP A 76 -20.43 0.68 4.40
CA TRP A 76 -20.66 0.91 2.99
C TRP A 76 -20.73 -0.43 2.26
N VAL A 77 -21.57 -0.52 1.24
CA VAL A 77 -21.72 -1.72 0.42
C VAL A 77 -21.14 -1.43 -0.95
N ALA A 78 -20.13 -2.21 -1.34
CA ALA A 78 -19.52 -2.10 -2.64
C ALA A 78 -20.55 -2.37 -3.75
N PRO A 79 -20.59 -1.56 -4.82
CA PRO A 79 -21.39 -1.85 -6.00
C PRO A 79 -21.03 -3.20 -6.63
N SER A 80 -21.82 -3.64 -7.62
CA SER A 80 -21.55 -4.88 -8.35
C SER A 80 -20.37 -4.81 -9.33
N ALA A 81 -19.77 -3.63 -9.50
CA ALA A 81 -18.55 -3.45 -10.28
C ALA A 81 -17.32 -3.54 -9.37
N SER A 82 -16.20 -4.00 -9.92
CA SER A 82 -14.89 -3.82 -9.29
C SER A 82 -14.58 -2.34 -9.20
N GLY A 83 -13.63 -1.98 -8.35
CA GLY A 83 -13.19 -0.61 -8.20
C GLY A 83 -12.37 -0.39 -6.95
N THR A 84 -12.12 0.88 -6.68
CA THR A 84 -11.39 1.32 -5.49
C THR A 84 -12.23 2.30 -4.68
N ILE A 85 -11.89 2.43 -3.41
CA ILE A 85 -12.41 3.50 -2.55
C ILE A 85 -11.27 4.37 -2.03
N ASP A 86 -11.56 5.66 -1.95
CA ASP A 86 -10.80 6.64 -1.18
C ASP A 86 -11.60 6.98 0.07
N ILE A 87 -10.96 6.98 1.23
CA ILE A 87 -11.56 7.32 2.52
C ILE A 87 -10.72 8.43 3.15
N THR A 88 -11.34 9.51 3.59
CA THR A 88 -10.64 10.60 4.27
C THR A 88 -11.49 11.19 5.39
N THR A 89 -10.82 11.57 6.50
CA THR A 89 -11.40 12.35 7.60
C THR A 89 -11.07 13.84 7.49
N CYS A 90 -10.53 14.29 6.35
CA CYS A 90 -10.17 15.68 6.12
C CYS A 90 -11.35 16.64 6.37
N LEU A 91 -11.23 17.44 7.42
CA LEU A 91 -12.12 18.52 7.79
C LEU A 91 -11.36 19.57 8.61
N SER A 92 -11.27 20.79 8.08
CA SER A 92 -10.66 21.92 8.79
C SER A 92 -11.24 22.09 10.21
N GLY A 93 -10.35 22.13 11.21
CA GLY A 93 -10.73 22.28 12.62
C GLY A 93 -11.18 21.00 13.33
N SER A 94 -11.03 19.83 12.68
CA SER A 94 -11.19 18.53 13.36
C SER A 94 -9.94 18.19 14.20
N TYR A 95 -9.81 16.93 14.61
CA TYR A 95 -8.78 16.45 15.52
C TYR A 95 -7.91 15.38 14.85
N ASP A 96 -6.90 14.91 15.58
CA ASP A 96 -6.00 13.83 15.20
C ASP A 96 -6.76 12.49 15.16
N THR A 97 -7.16 12.08 13.97
CA THR A 97 -8.05 10.93 13.75
C THR A 97 -7.26 9.66 13.52
N SER A 98 -7.92 8.52 13.67
CA SER A 98 -7.38 7.23 13.23
C SER A 98 -8.50 6.40 12.64
N ILE A 99 -8.29 5.84 11.44
CA ILE A 99 -9.29 5.02 10.74
C ILE A 99 -8.84 3.58 10.58
N VAL A 100 -9.81 2.68 10.68
CA VAL A 100 -9.63 1.25 10.45
C VAL A 100 -10.75 0.74 9.56
N LEU A 101 -10.40 0.03 8.49
CA LEU A 101 -11.32 -0.58 7.56
C LEU A 101 -11.46 -2.07 7.87
N TYR A 102 -12.70 -2.55 7.91
CA TYR A 102 -13.03 -3.95 8.13
C TYR A 102 -13.92 -4.51 7.03
N GLU A 103 -13.86 -5.82 6.85
CA GLU A 103 -14.86 -6.60 6.11
C GLU A 103 -15.46 -7.72 6.99
N GLY A 104 -16.52 -8.36 6.50
CA GLY A 104 -17.20 -9.47 7.18
C GLY A 104 -18.43 -9.03 7.98
N ALA A 105 -18.88 -9.88 8.91
CA ALA A 105 -19.99 -9.57 9.81
C ALA A 105 -19.47 -8.92 11.10
N CYS A 106 -20.26 -8.04 11.75
CA CYS A 106 -19.85 -7.39 12.99
C CYS A 106 -19.37 -8.35 14.10
N ALA A 107 -19.88 -9.59 14.13
CA ALA A 107 -19.48 -10.62 15.10
C ALA A 107 -18.12 -11.28 14.77
N SER A 108 -17.58 -11.06 13.57
CA SER A 108 -16.38 -11.72 13.05
C SER A 108 -15.70 -10.81 12.01
N LEU A 109 -15.45 -9.55 12.37
CA LEU A 109 -14.81 -8.57 11.50
C LEU A 109 -13.33 -8.93 11.30
N THR A 110 -12.88 -8.76 10.06
CA THR A 110 -11.47 -8.86 9.68
C THR A 110 -10.97 -7.48 9.32
N GLN A 111 -9.86 -7.04 9.95
CA GLN A 111 -9.20 -5.78 9.59
C GLN A 111 -8.56 -5.94 8.21
N VAL A 112 -8.84 -5.02 7.28
CA VAL A 112 -8.31 -5.07 5.91
C VAL A 112 -7.49 -3.83 5.54
N GLY A 113 -7.56 -2.77 6.33
CA GLY A 113 -6.75 -1.57 6.14
C GLY A 113 -6.83 -0.63 7.35
N CYS A 114 -5.90 0.31 7.45
CA CYS A 114 -5.91 1.35 8.47
C CYS A 114 -5.08 2.56 8.03
N ASN A 115 -5.23 3.68 8.71
CA ASN A 115 -4.35 4.83 8.62
C ASN A 115 -4.54 5.73 9.86
N GLY A 116 -3.46 6.19 10.49
CA GLY A 116 -3.51 7.25 11.51
C GLY A 116 -3.36 8.62 10.87
N ASP A 117 -2.23 8.83 10.21
CA ASP A 117 -1.78 10.09 9.65
C ASP A 117 -1.62 9.98 8.14
N ALA A 118 -2.34 10.84 7.44
CA ALA A 118 -2.13 11.11 6.03
C ALA A 118 -1.05 12.19 5.83
N ALA A 119 -0.53 12.28 4.61
CA ALA A 119 0.31 13.41 4.22
C ALA A 119 -0.48 14.73 4.35
N ASN A 120 0.15 15.77 4.88
CA ASN A 120 -0.50 17.07 5.07
C ASN A 120 -1.05 17.61 3.74
N SER A 121 -2.36 17.79 3.67
CA SER A 121 -3.07 18.36 2.53
C SER A 121 -3.74 19.68 2.94
N GLY A 122 -3.68 20.68 2.06
CA GLY A 122 -4.20 22.02 2.35
C GLY A 122 -5.72 22.00 2.56
N GLY A 123 -6.20 22.57 3.67
CA GLY A 123 -7.63 22.62 4.00
C GLY A 123 -8.10 21.54 4.98
N CYS A 124 -7.24 20.58 5.31
CA CYS A 124 -7.50 19.56 6.33
C CYS A 124 -6.92 19.96 7.69
N GLN A 125 -7.40 19.30 8.75
CA GLN A 125 -6.72 19.31 10.04
C GLN A 125 -5.36 18.57 9.95
N ALA A 126 -4.44 18.94 10.84
CA ALA A 126 -3.22 18.17 11.03
C ALA A 126 -3.58 16.76 11.52
N TYR A 127 -2.87 15.74 11.01
CA TYR A 127 -3.06 14.34 11.42
C TYR A 127 -4.48 13.84 11.13
N HIS A 128 -5.05 14.27 9.99
CA HIS A 128 -6.22 13.59 9.46
C HIS A 128 -5.78 12.23 8.90
N SER A 129 -6.72 11.30 8.82
CA SER A 129 -6.46 9.97 8.29
C SER A 129 -6.99 9.85 6.88
N GLU A 130 -6.27 9.12 6.04
CA GLU A 130 -6.62 8.90 4.64
C GLU A 130 -6.17 7.52 4.16
N MET A 131 -7.03 6.87 3.39
CA MET A 131 -6.72 5.67 2.63
C MET A 131 -7.13 5.91 1.18
N LEU A 132 -6.18 5.86 0.26
CA LEU A 132 -6.41 6.10 -1.16
C LEU A 132 -6.27 4.79 -1.96
N GLY A 133 -7.11 4.60 -2.97
CA GLY A 133 -7.00 3.51 -3.93
C GLY A 133 -7.25 2.12 -3.34
N PHE A 134 -7.96 2.00 -2.21
CA PHE A 134 -8.20 0.70 -1.60
C PHE A 134 -9.10 -0.16 -2.49
N VAL A 135 -8.61 -1.30 -2.99
CA VAL A 135 -9.36 -2.19 -3.88
C VAL A 135 -10.48 -2.88 -3.12
N VAL A 136 -11.71 -2.80 -3.65
CA VAL A 136 -12.89 -3.41 -3.02
C VAL A 136 -13.45 -4.58 -3.82
N ASN A 137 -13.95 -5.57 -3.08
CA ASN A 137 -14.62 -6.72 -3.64
C ASN A 137 -16.09 -6.37 -3.96
N PRO A 138 -16.55 -6.58 -5.21
CA PRO A 138 -17.92 -6.26 -5.60
C PRO A 138 -18.97 -6.86 -4.67
N GLY A 139 -19.98 -6.07 -4.28
CA GLY A 139 -21.07 -6.50 -3.40
C GLY A 139 -20.69 -6.71 -1.92
N SER A 140 -19.41 -6.58 -1.55
CA SER A 140 -18.97 -6.76 -0.16
C SER A 140 -19.35 -5.58 0.71
N THR A 141 -19.61 -5.84 2.00
CA THR A 141 -19.85 -4.78 2.99
C THR A 141 -18.56 -4.47 3.72
N TYR A 142 -18.18 -3.19 3.72
CA TYR A 142 -17.05 -2.66 4.44
C TYR A 142 -17.52 -1.80 5.62
N TYR A 143 -16.80 -1.84 6.73
CA TYR A 143 -17.02 -1.00 7.90
C TYR A 143 -15.82 -0.08 8.11
N VAL A 144 -16.07 1.21 8.28
CA VAL A 144 -15.07 2.20 8.67
C VAL A 144 -15.25 2.50 10.15
N ARG A 145 -14.24 2.18 10.94
CA ARG A 145 -14.16 2.48 12.37
C ARG A 145 -13.24 3.69 12.54
N ILE A 146 -13.71 4.71 13.25
CA ILE A 146 -12.98 5.96 13.46
C ILE A 146 -12.78 6.18 14.95
N GLY A 147 -11.55 6.46 15.36
CA GLY A 147 -11.23 7.01 16.67
C GLY A 147 -10.19 8.11 16.50
N GLY A 148 -9.36 8.32 17.52
CA GLY A 148 -8.28 9.29 17.47
C GLY A 148 -6.99 8.77 18.08
N TYR A 149 -5.89 9.36 17.66
CA TYR A 149 -4.55 9.03 18.14
C TYR A 149 -4.49 9.09 19.67
N ASN A 150 -4.02 8.02 20.30
CA ASN A 150 -3.86 7.93 21.76
C ASN A 150 -5.15 8.27 22.55
N GLY A 151 -6.33 7.96 21.97
CA GLY A 151 -7.62 8.21 22.59
C GLY A 151 -8.14 9.64 22.46
N ALA A 152 -7.60 10.43 21.53
CA ALA A 152 -8.18 11.71 21.15
C ALA A 152 -9.64 11.54 20.69
N VAL A 153 -10.46 12.54 21.00
CA VAL A 153 -11.88 12.56 20.63
C VAL A 153 -12.29 13.93 20.11
N GLY A 154 -13.34 13.97 19.31
CA GLY A 154 -13.94 15.21 18.85
C GLY A 154 -14.89 15.00 17.67
N THR A 155 -15.27 16.12 17.06
CA THR A 155 -16.14 16.17 15.90
C THR A 155 -15.34 16.09 14.60
N GLY A 156 -15.88 15.40 13.59
CA GLY A 156 -15.28 15.30 12.28
C GLY A 156 -16.28 14.98 11.18
N ALA A 157 -15.78 14.74 9.98
CA ALA A 157 -16.56 14.23 8.86
C ALA A 157 -15.79 13.13 8.16
N LEU A 158 -16.48 12.06 7.79
CA LEU A 158 -15.95 10.97 6.98
C LEU A 158 -16.46 11.12 5.55
N THR A 159 -15.55 11.17 4.59
CA THR A 159 -15.91 11.09 3.16
C THR A 159 -15.34 9.80 2.59
N LEU A 160 -16.20 9.01 1.95
CA LEU A 160 -15.80 7.85 1.15
C LEU A 160 -16.17 8.13 -0.30
N THR A 161 -15.23 7.98 -1.22
CA THR A 161 -15.45 8.12 -2.67
C THR A 161 -15.16 6.79 -3.34
N PHE A 162 -16.14 6.23 -4.05
CA PHE A 162 -15.95 5.04 -4.88
C PHE A 162 -15.64 5.43 -6.32
N THR A 163 -14.57 4.84 -6.84
CA THR A 163 -14.21 4.91 -8.26
C THR A 163 -14.43 3.54 -8.87
N ALA A 164 -15.44 3.45 -9.75
CA ALA A 164 -15.70 2.21 -10.48
C ALA A 164 -14.50 1.86 -11.37
N GLY A 165 -14.12 0.59 -11.35
CA GLY A 165 -13.12 0.08 -12.26
C GLY A 165 -13.65 -0.03 -13.70
N GLY A 166 -12.73 -0.07 -14.66
CA GLY A 166 -13.05 -0.39 -16.04
C GLY A 166 -13.74 -1.75 -16.15
N ALA A 167 -14.60 -1.92 -17.16
CA ALA A 167 -15.18 -3.23 -17.46
C ALA A 167 -14.02 -4.25 -17.61
N GLY A 168 -14.11 -5.40 -16.94
CA GLY A 168 -13.04 -6.40 -16.98
C GLY A 168 -11.86 -6.20 -16.02
N CYS A 169 -11.74 -5.06 -15.32
CA CYS A 169 -10.73 -4.91 -14.28
C CYS A 169 -11.03 -5.81 -13.07
N GLY A 170 -9.99 -6.45 -12.52
CA GLY A 170 -10.11 -7.47 -11.49
C GLY A 170 -10.53 -8.84 -12.05
N THR A 171 -10.42 -9.05 -13.37
CA THR A 171 -10.56 -10.38 -13.97
C THR A 171 -9.21 -11.08 -14.07
N PRO A 172 -9.15 -12.42 -14.16
CA PRO A 172 -7.88 -13.13 -14.23
C PRO A 172 -7.06 -12.76 -15.47
N GLY A 173 -5.79 -12.41 -15.27
CA GLY A 173 -4.81 -12.09 -16.32
C GLY A 173 -3.81 -11.04 -15.81
N ALA A 174 -2.51 -11.30 -15.93
CA ALA A 174 -1.50 -10.37 -15.45
C ALA A 174 -1.43 -9.12 -16.35
N CYS A 175 -1.42 -7.93 -15.75
CA CYS A 175 -1.43 -6.66 -16.49
C CYS A 175 -0.22 -6.46 -17.41
N ASN A 176 0.92 -7.11 -17.13
CA ASN A 176 2.13 -7.03 -17.94
C ASN A 176 2.26 -8.15 -19.00
N VAL A 177 1.18 -8.90 -19.27
CA VAL A 177 1.18 -9.98 -20.26
C VAL A 177 -0.04 -9.85 -21.18
N VAL A 178 0.16 -10.05 -22.48
CA VAL A 178 -0.94 -10.05 -23.46
C VAL A 178 -1.91 -11.20 -23.18
N HIS A 179 -3.21 -10.91 -23.14
CA HIS A 179 -4.25 -11.92 -23.01
C HIS A 179 -5.56 -11.51 -23.69
N ALA A 180 -6.40 -12.49 -24.01
CA ALA A 180 -7.62 -12.27 -24.79
C ALA A 180 -8.76 -11.61 -23.99
N THR A 181 -8.76 -11.72 -22.66
CA THR A 181 -9.78 -11.12 -21.81
C THR A 181 -9.57 -9.61 -21.67
N PRO A 182 -10.64 -8.78 -21.63
CA PRO A 182 -10.52 -7.36 -21.32
C PRO A 182 -10.18 -7.14 -19.84
N GLY A 183 -9.33 -6.16 -19.57
CA GLY A 183 -8.84 -5.81 -18.23
C GLY A 183 -7.94 -6.88 -17.60
N CYS A 184 -7.21 -6.52 -16.56
CA CYS A 184 -6.27 -7.41 -15.87
C CYS A 184 -6.59 -7.56 -14.37
N ASP A 185 -5.79 -8.36 -13.67
CA ASP A 185 -6.03 -8.81 -12.30
C ASP A 185 -5.76 -7.76 -11.21
N ASP A 186 -4.86 -6.81 -11.47
CA ASP A 186 -4.67 -5.64 -10.63
C ASP A 186 -5.65 -4.54 -11.04
N VAL A 187 -6.66 -4.29 -10.19
CA VAL A 187 -7.71 -3.29 -10.44
C VAL A 187 -7.14 -1.88 -10.57
N THR A 188 -6.14 -1.52 -9.77
CA THR A 188 -5.55 -0.18 -9.78
C THR A 188 -4.76 0.04 -11.07
N CYS A 189 -3.88 -0.90 -11.40
CA CYS A 189 -3.14 -0.89 -12.66
C CYS A 189 -4.08 -0.91 -13.87
N CYS A 190 -5.06 -1.81 -13.85
CA CYS A 190 -6.05 -1.94 -14.91
C CYS A 190 -6.75 -0.61 -15.16
N ASN A 191 -7.19 0.09 -14.11
CA ASN A 191 -7.86 1.38 -14.25
C ASN A 191 -6.97 2.47 -14.85
N LEU A 192 -5.68 2.51 -14.48
CA LEU A 192 -4.72 3.43 -15.11
C LEU A 192 -4.64 3.19 -16.62
N VAL A 193 -4.50 1.93 -17.02
CA VAL A 193 -4.45 1.54 -18.44
C VAL A 193 -5.78 1.83 -19.15
N CYS A 194 -6.93 1.48 -18.56
CA CYS A 194 -8.25 1.74 -19.14
C CYS A 194 -8.49 3.23 -19.39
N ASN A 195 -8.03 4.09 -18.49
CA ASN A 195 -8.19 5.54 -18.61
C ASN A 195 -7.39 6.11 -19.78
N LEU A 196 -6.24 5.51 -20.09
CA LEU A 196 -5.38 5.90 -21.21
C LEU A 196 -5.86 5.25 -22.52
N LEU A 197 -6.26 3.98 -22.48
CA LEU A 197 -6.71 3.21 -23.63
C LEU A 197 -7.95 2.36 -23.28
N PRO A 198 -9.17 2.91 -23.44
CA PRO A 198 -10.41 2.22 -23.05
C PRO A 198 -10.63 0.84 -23.70
N SER A 199 -10.10 0.62 -24.92
CA SER A 199 -10.21 -0.68 -25.60
C SER A 199 -9.56 -1.83 -24.82
N CYS A 200 -8.61 -1.55 -23.94
CA CYS A 200 -8.00 -2.56 -23.06
C CYS A 200 -9.02 -3.24 -22.15
N CYS A 201 -10.11 -2.55 -21.85
CA CYS A 201 -11.11 -2.95 -20.85
C CYS A 201 -12.46 -3.27 -21.50
N ASP A 202 -12.66 -2.82 -22.74
CA ASP A 202 -13.87 -3.14 -23.50
C ASP A 202 -13.68 -4.30 -24.49
N THR A 203 -12.47 -4.49 -25.02
CA THR A 203 -12.22 -5.38 -26.17
C THR A 203 -11.25 -6.52 -25.86
N GLY A 204 -10.17 -6.26 -25.13
CA GLY A 204 -9.14 -7.24 -24.81
C GLY A 204 -7.82 -6.58 -24.43
N TRP A 205 -6.88 -7.35 -23.88
CA TRP A 205 -5.61 -6.85 -23.36
C TRP A 205 -4.44 -7.22 -24.29
N ASP A 206 -4.18 -6.39 -25.29
CA ASP A 206 -3.14 -6.62 -26.27
C ASP A 206 -1.78 -5.99 -25.88
N GLN A 207 -0.81 -6.03 -26.79
CA GLN A 207 0.52 -5.51 -26.54
C GLN A 207 0.52 -4.01 -26.21
N SER A 208 -0.39 -3.23 -26.81
CA SER A 208 -0.49 -1.80 -26.48
C SER A 208 -0.99 -1.57 -25.06
N CYS A 209 -1.85 -2.45 -24.54
CA CYS A 209 -2.24 -2.43 -23.13
C CYS A 209 -1.06 -2.74 -22.20
N VAL A 210 -0.27 -3.76 -22.55
CA VAL A 210 0.94 -4.14 -21.79
C VAL A 210 1.99 -3.02 -21.82
N ASP A 211 2.20 -2.38 -22.96
CA ASP A 211 3.17 -1.28 -23.13
C ASP A 211 2.81 -0.05 -22.28
N ILE A 212 1.52 0.16 -21.99
CA ILE A 212 1.04 1.19 -21.05
C ILE A 212 1.15 0.67 -19.60
N ALA A 213 0.74 -0.58 -19.34
CA ALA A 213 0.74 -1.16 -18.00
C ALA A 213 2.14 -1.17 -17.37
N ILE A 214 3.17 -1.49 -18.15
CA ILE A 214 4.54 -1.58 -17.68
C ILE A 214 4.99 -0.31 -16.93
N PRO A 215 5.04 0.87 -17.59
CA PRO A 215 5.48 2.10 -16.92
C PRO A 215 4.47 2.62 -15.90
N GLU A 216 3.16 2.56 -16.18
CA GLU A 216 2.13 3.16 -15.31
C GLU A 216 1.92 2.37 -14.01
N CYS A 217 2.20 1.07 -14.04
CA CYS A 217 2.01 0.18 -12.89
C CYS A 217 3.33 -0.26 -12.23
N GLY A 218 4.47 0.28 -12.70
CA GLY A 218 5.78 0.01 -12.13
C GLY A 218 6.27 -1.42 -12.33
N PHE A 219 5.84 -2.12 -13.40
CA PHE A 219 6.37 -3.44 -13.71
C PHE A 219 7.81 -3.33 -14.19
N TYR A 220 8.64 -4.29 -13.77
CA TYR A 220 9.98 -4.41 -14.30
C TYR A 220 9.90 -4.78 -15.79
N ASN A 221 10.61 -4.00 -16.60
CA ASN A 221 10.72 -4.24 -18.02
C ASN A 221 12.13 -3.96 -18.49
N CYS A 222 12.64 -4.85 -19.32
CA CYS A 222 13.91 -4.69 -19.99
C CYS A 222 13.73 -4.94 -21.48
N ALA A 223 14.17 -3.97 -22.27
CA ALA A 223 14.27 -4.17 -23.71
C ALA A 223 15.42 -5.16 -24.00
N PRO A 224 15.24 -6.18 -24.86
CA PRO A 224 16.31 -7.10 -25.22
C PRO A 224 17.28 -6.47 -26.24
N VAL A 225 17.73 -5.25 -25.97
CA VAL A 225 18.67 -4.48 -26.78
C VAL A 225 19.91 -4.25 -25.92
N GLY A 226 21.10 -4.48 -26.47
CA GLY A 226 22.35 -4.26 -25.76
C GLY A 226 23.14 -5.54 -25.50
N PRO A 227 24.03 -5.56 -24.47
CA PRO A 227 24.85 -6.72 -24.15
C PRO A 227 24.01 -7.91 -23.65
N ALA A 228 24.61 -9.11 -23.64
CA ALA A 228 23.88 -10.33 -23.27
C ALA A 228 23.24 -10.27 -21.87
N ASN A 229 23.87 -9.55 -20.94
CA ASN A 229 23.41 -9.33 -19.58
C ASN A 229 22.83 -7.93 -19.35
N ASN A 230 22.20 -7.38 -20.39
CA ASN A 230 21.46 -6.14 -20.29
C ASN A 230 20.30 -6.23 -19.30
N CYS A 231 19.60 -7.37 -19.25
CA CYS A 231 18.43 -7.53 -18.39
C CYS A 231 18.74 -8.31 -17.10
N ALA A 232 18.13 -7.90 -15.98
CA ALA A 232 18.13 -8.64 -14.71
C ALA A 232 17.57 -10.05 -14.84
N THR A 233 16.68 -10.26 -15.81
CA THR A 233 16.10 -11.57 -16.18
C THR A 233 17.09 -12.48 -16.92
N ASN A 234 18.19 -11.95 -17.45
CA ASN A 234 19.24 -12.70 -18.13
C ASN A 234 20.66 -12.30 -17.66
N PRO A 235 20.99 -12.46 -16.37
CA PRO A 235 22.27 -12.00 -15.82
C PRO A 235 23.43 -12.94 -16.20
N THR A 236 24.65 -12.40 -16.26
CA THR A 236 25.87 -13.22 -16.37
C THR A 236 26.17 -13.93 -15.06
N ASN A 237 26.45 -15.24 -15.10
CA ASN A 237 26.79 -15.99 -13.88
C ASN A 237 28.26 -15.76 -13.47
N ILE A 238 28.47 -15.43 -12.20
CA ILE A 238 29.76 -15.39 -11.53
C ILE A 238 30.02 -16.78 -10.90
N PRO A 239 31.05 -17.52 -11.33
CA PRO A 239 31.32 -18.88 -10.85
C PRO A 239 31.97 -18.95 -9.46
N GLY A 240 32.52 -17.85 -8.95
CA GLY A 240 33.18 -17.80 -7.64
C GLY A 240 33.97 -16.51 -7.43
N ASP A 241 34.84 -16.48 -6.43
CA ASP A 241 35.68 -15.31 -6.14
C ASP A 241 36.66 -15.03 -7.28
N GLY A 242 36.80 -13.76 -7.67
CA GLY A 242 37.69 -13.37 -8.74
C GLY A 242 37.44 -11.95 -9.27
N THR A 243 38.15 -11.61 -10.34
CA THR A 243 37.97 -10.35 -11.08
C THR A 243 37.27 -10.64 -12.40
N TYR A 244 36.18 -9.92 -12.66
CA TYR A 244 35.35 -10.09 -13.84
C TYR A 244 35.29 -8.78 -14.63
N ALA A 245 35.67 -8.83 -15.89
CA ALA A 245 35.55 -7.69 -16.79
C ALA A 245 34.08 -7.49 -17.17
N PHE A 246 33.66 -6.23 -17.29
CA PHE A 246 32.32 -5.86 -17.71
C PHE A 246 32.39 -4.71 -18.74
N ASP A 247 31.34 -4.58 -19.54
CA ASP A 247 31.18 -3.52 -20.53
C ASP A 247 29.72 -3.06 -20.51
N THR A 248 29.49 -1.79 -20.16
CA THR A 248 28.16 -1.16 -20.12
C THR A 248 27.82 -0.46 -21.44
N THR A 249 28.72 -0.51 -22.44
CA THR A 249 28.50 0.14 -23.74
C THR A 249 27.27 -0.45 -24.43
N GLY A 250 26.28 0.40 -24.70
CA GLY A 250 25.06 0.02 -25.38
C GLY A 250 24.05 -0.72 -24.51
N ALA A 251 24.29 -0.80 -23.20
CA ALA A 251 23.27 -1.26 -22.25
C ALA A 251 22.14 -0.22 -22.11
N THR A 252 20.94 -0.69 -21.77
CA THR A 252 19.80 0.16 -21.45
C THR A 252 19.75 0.52 -19.96
N MET A 253 18.76 1.31 -19.57
CA MET A 253 18.47 1.62 -18.17
C MET A 253 17.19 0.88 -17.78
N ASP A 254 17.34 -0.25 -17.11
CA ASP A 254 16.23 -1.07 -16.60
C ASP A 254 16.38 -1.44 -15.12
N GLY A 255 17.49 -1.04 -14.49
CA GLY A 255 17.65 -1.05 -13.04
C GLY A 255 16.56 -0.27 -12.31
N PRO A 256 16.04 -0.78 -11.18
CA PRO A 256 15.19 0.01 -10.30
C PRO A 256 15.91 1.27 -9.82
N ASP A 257 15.18 2.38 -9.75
CA ASP A 257 15.65 3.61 -9.11
C ASP A 257 15.63 3.44 -7.58
N HIS A 258 16.65 3.97 -6.90
CA HIS A 258 16.77 3.93 -5.45
C HIS A 258 17.09 5.32 -4.92
N ASP A 259 16.42 5.76 -3.86
CA ASP A 259 16.68 7.05 -3.20
C ASP A 259 18.20 7.23 -2.99
N GLY A 260 18.77 8.32 -3.51
CA GLY A 260 20.20 8.62 -3.52
C GLY A 260 20.83 8.64 -2.13
N GLY A 261 20.01 8.86 -1.08
CA GLY A 261 20.45 8.67 0.31
C GLY A 261 20.83 7.23 0.66
N THR A 262 20.23 6.24 0.01
CA THR A 262 20.43 4.80 0.28
C THR A 262 21.78 4.31 -0.24
N CYS A 263 22.19 4.78 -1.42
CA CYS A 263 23.41 4.31 -2.09
C CYS A 263 24.62 5.24 -1.89
N SER A 264 24.49 6.23 -1.00
CA SER A 264 25.46 7.34 -0.88
C SER A 264 25.74 8.00 -2.25
N SER A 265 24.69 8.13 -3.05
CA SER A 265 24.75 8.54 -4.45
C SER A 265 24.15 9.93 -4.61
N GLY A 266 24.74 10.75 -5.47
CA GLY A 266 24.21 12.09 -5.79
C GLY A 266 22.91 12.06 -6.63
N ASN A 267 22.46 10.88 -7.07
CA ASN A 267 21.20 10.66 -7.78
C ASN A 267 20.70 9.21 -7.67
N ASP A 268 19.50 8.96 -8.13
CA ASP A 268 18.78 7.70 -7.88
C ASP A 268 18.91 6.70 -9.04
N PHE A 269 19.66 7.07 -10.09
CA PHE A 269 19.65 6.40 -11.39
C PHE A 269 20.85 5.48 -11.60
N PHE A 270 20.58 4.24 -12.04
CA PHE A 270 21.59 3.30 -12.51
C PHE A 270 21.65 3.31 -14.04
N TYR A 271 22.40 4.24 -14.60
CA TYR A 271 22.50 4.38 -16.06
C TYR A 271 23.28 3.23 -16.71
N ASN A 272 22.77 2.70 -17.83
CA ASN A 272 23.42 1.68 -18.65
C ASN A 272 23.84 0.46 -17.82
N ASP A 273 22.88 -0.14 -17.11
CA ASP A 273 23.15 -1.19 -16.15
C ASP A 273 23.43 -2.55 -16.82
N VAL A 274 24.26 -3.37 -16.16
CA VAL A 274 24.55 -4.75 -16.58
C VAL A 274 24.46 -5.68 -15.39
N TRP A 275 23.88 -6.85 -15.62
CA TRP A 275 23.48 -7.73 -14.54
C TRP A 275 24.40 -8.92 -14.38
N TRP A 276 24.69 -9.24 -13.12
CA TRP A 276 25.46 -10.39 -12.73
C TRP A 276 24.75 -11.15 -11.62
N LYS A 277 24.93 -12.47 -11.58
CA LYS A 277 24.33 -13.35 -10.58
C LYS A 277 25.36 -14.30 -10.03
N PHE A 278 25.34 -14.50 -8.72
CA PHE A 278 26.16 -15.51 -8.05
C PHE A 278 25.30 -16.26 -7.03
N VAL A 279 25.79 -17.41 -6.60
CA VAL A 279 25.23 -18.15 -5.47
C VAL A 279 26.20 -18.01 -4.30
N ALA A 280 25.74 -17.46 -3.18
CA ALA A 280 26.57 -17.37 -1.98
C ALA A 280 27.00 -18.78 -1.55
N PRO A 281 28.31 -19.10 -1.51
CA PRO A 281 28.78 -20.45 -1.25
C PRO A 281 28.60 -20.88 0.22
N ALA A 282 28.53 -19.91 1.14
CA ALA A 282 28.29 -20.10 2.56
C ALA A 282 27.82 -18.78 3.20
N ASN A 283 27.37 -18.83 4.46
CA ASN A 283 27.16 -17.62 5.27
C ASN A 283 28.49 -16.86 5.42
N GLY A 284 28.50 -15.56 5.20
CA GLY A 284 29.71 -14.76 5.27
C GLY A 284 29.50 -13.31 4.86
N VAL A 285 30.62 -12.62 4.65
CA VAL A 285 30.66 -11.24 4.16
C VAL A 285 31.04 -11.26 2.69
N MET A 286 30.27 -10.57 1.86
CA MET A 286 30.61 -10.29 0.47
C MET A 286 31.32 -8.93 0.39
N THR A 287 32.38 -8.86 -0.41
CA THR A 287 33.03 -7.60 -0.80
C THR A 287 33.05 -7.51 -2.32
N ALA A 288 32.54 -6.42 -2.87
CA ALA A 288 32.68 -6.06 -4.28
C ALA A 288 33.41 -4.72 -4.38
N SER A 289 34.31 -4.58 -5.35
CA SER A 289 35.06 -3.33 -5.56
C SER A 289 35.53 -3.19 -7.01
N SER A 290 35.40 -1.98 -7.54
CA SER A 290 35.95 -1.53 -8.82
C SER A 290 37.25 -0.70 -8.68
N CYS A 291 37.76 -0.58 -7.45
CA CYS A 291 38.91 0.26 -7.08
C CYS A 291 40.14 0.04 -7.98
N GLY A 292 40.53 1.07 -8.73
CA GLY A 292 41.70 1.02 -9.61
C GLY A 292 41.57 0.04 -10.80
N LEU A 293 40.37 -0.52 -11.02
CA LEU A 293 40.07 -1.45 -12.10
C LEU A 293 39.24 -0.79 -13.21
N THR A 294 38.57 0.33 -12.92
CA THR A 294 37.70 1.03 -13.87
C THR A 294 38.16 2.48 -14.07
N PRO A 295 38.13 3.02 -15.31
CA PRO A 295 38.57 4.38 -15.60
C PRO A 295 37.47 5.44 -15.46
N TYR A 296 36.31 5.08 -14.94
CA TYR A 296 35.13 5.95 -14.79
C TYR A 296 34.37 5.62 -13.50
N ASP A 297 33.54 6.59 -13.11
CA ASP A 297 32.66 6.56 -11.95
C ASP A 297 31.53 5.54 -12.13
N ASN A 298 31.39 4.59 -11.20
CA ASN A 298 30.44 3.49 -11.29
C ASN A 298 29.80 3.16 -9.94
N LYS A 299 28.64 2.51 -10.02
CA LYS A 299 27.81 2.16 -8.87
C LYS A 299 27.52 0.67 -8.84
N PHE A 300 27.32 0.14 -7.64
CA PHE A 300 26.84 -1.21 -7.41
C PHE A 300 25.48 -1.20 -6.71
N ALA A 301 24.61 -2.11 -7.12
CA ALA A 301 23.43 -2.51 -6.38
C ALA A 301 23.40 -4.04 -6.27
N LEU A 302 23.08 -4.53 -5.08
CA LEU A 302 22.99 -5.95 -4.75
C LEU A 302 21.56 -6.28 -4.35
N TYR A 303 20.98 -7.28 -5.01
CA TYR A 303 19.61 -7.71 -4.79
C TYR A 303 19.57 -9.17 -4.29
N ASN A 304 18.68 -9.46 -3.35
CA ASN A 304 18.50 -10.82 -2.82
C ASN A 304 17.36 -11.55 -3.55
N LEU A 305 17.72 -12.46 -4.46
CA LEU A 305 16.76 -13.30 -5.18
C LEU A 305 16.23 -14.49 -4.36
N GLY A 306 16.68 -14.64 -3.10
CA GLY A 306 16.33 -15.75 -2.22
C GLY A 306 16.96 -17.10 -2.64
N ALA A 307 16.55 -18.17 -1.96
CA ALA A 307 17.07 -19.52 -2.19
C ALA A 307 16.52 -20.20 -3.46
N THR A 308 15.44 -19.66 -4.04
CA THR A 308 14.74 -20.22 -5.21
C THR A 308 14.64 -19.17 -6.34
N PRO A 309 15.76 -18.74 -6.90
CA PRO A 309 15.79 -17.59 -7.81
C PRO A 309 15.10 -17.83 -9.15
N ALA A 310 14.78 -19.08 -9.51
CA ALA A 310 14.00 -19.39 -10.71
C ALA A 310 12.52 -18.94 -10.63
N GLY A 311 12.01 -18.72 -9.41
CA GLY A 311 10.66 -18.20 -9.17
C GLY A 311 10.65 -16.76 -8.66
N PHE A 312 11.76 -16.03 -8.83
CA PHE A 312 11.81 -14.63 -8.41
C PHE A 312 10.93 -13.76 -9.32
N ASP A 313 10.07 -12.95 -8.72
CA ASP A 313 9.26 -11.96 -9.43
C ASP A 313 10.06 -10.66 -9.53
N TYR A 314 10.49 -10.33 -10.75
CA TYR A 314 11.31 -9.16 -11.03
C TYR A 314 10.59 -7.83 -10.82
N ASN A 315 9.25 -7.82 -10.73
CA ASN A 315 8.52 -6.62 -10.32
C ASN A 315 8.84 -6.21 -8.87
N ASN A 316 9.32 -7.15 -8.04
CA ASN A 316 9.76 -6.88 -6.68
C ASN A 316 11.26 -6.59 -6.57
N LEU A 317 11.96 -6.38 -7.69
CA LEU A 317 13.41 -6.18 -7.69
C LEU A 317 13.84 -4.98 -6.86
N ALA A 318 13.11 -3.86 -6.92
CA ALA A 318 13.38 -2.67 -6.11
C ALA A 318 13.37 -3.00 -4.60
N ALA A 319 12.35 -3.72 -4.14
CA ALA A 319 12.19 -4.12 -2.75
C ALA A 319 13.20 -5.20 -2.30
N ALA A 320 13.85 -5.88 -3.24
CA ALA A 320 14.86 -6.89 -2.97
C ALA A 320 16.28 -6.31 -2.77
N LEU A 321 16.46 -4.98 -2.81
CA LEU A 321 17.74 -4.34 -2.58
C LEU A 321 18.28 -4.69 -1.18
N VAL A 322 19.52 -5.17 -1.14
CA VAL A 322 20.25 -5.51 0.10
C VAL A 322 21.25 -4.43 0.45
N ALA A 323 21.97 -3.97 -0.57
CA ALA A 323 23.04 -3.00 -0.43
C ALA A 323 23.27 -2.32 -1.77
N CYS A 324 23.69 -1.07 -1.74
CA CYS A 324 24.21 -0.38 -2.90
C CYS A 324 25.31 0.60 -2.46
N ASN A 325 26.16 0.98 -3.41
CA ASN A 325 27.25 1.91 -3.17
C ASN A 325 27.67 2.59 -4.47
N ASP A 326 27.84 3.91 -4.42
CA ASP A 326 28.46 4.74 -5.45
C ASP A 326 29.97 4.87 -5.14
N ASP A 327 30.32 5.66 -4.11
CA ASP A 327 31.70 5.98 -3.74
C ASP A 327 32.32 5.03 -2.70
N GLY A 328 33.57 4.59 -2.90
CA GLY A 328 34.34 3.83 -1.91
C GLY A 328 35.31 4.71 -1.10
N ASN A 329 35.54 4.36 0.18
CA ASN A 329 36.38 5.15 1.08
C ASN A 329 37.89 5.14 0.76
N GLN A 330 38.35 4.48 -0.32
CA GLN A 330 39.77 4.38 -0.68
C GLN A 330 40.07 4.58 -2.17
N CYS A 331 39.02 4.91 -2.92
CA CYS A 331 38.84 4.85 -4.38
C CYS A 331 37.35 4.54 -4.58
#